data_AF-A0A3C1LP43-F1
#
_entry.id   AF-A0A3C1LP43-F1
#
_cell.length_a   1.000
_cell.length_b   1.000
_cell.length_c   1.000
_cell.angle_alpha   90.00
_cell.angle_beta   90.00
_cell.angle_gamma   90.00
#
_symmetry.space_group_name_H-M   'P 1'
#
loop_
_entity.id
_entity.type
_entity.pdbx_description
1 polymer ?
#
loop_
_entity_poly.entity_id
_entity_poly.type
_entity_poly.pdbx_seq_one_letter_code
_entity_poly.pdbx_strand_id
1 'polypeptide(L)'
;KAHCSVLAADTLQSAISNYEIAHGLKEVPDFSKETIVDELKKIIYPQVGEDIITLKMVKYVGYDEATGEVLIDLNLMSFDQYRDNVAEEIREHLEKYPEVKDIKINFPS
;
A
#
# COMPACT_ATOMS: atom_id res chain seq x y z
N LYS A 1 24.66 31.60 16.76
CA LYS A 1 23.39 31.53 15.98
C LYS A 1 23.13 30.07 15.67
N ALA A 2 21.95 29.60 16.04
CA ALA A 2 21.46 28.25 15.82
C ALA A 2 21.41 27.89 14.32
N HIS A 3 21.70 26.63 13.98
CA HIS A 3 20.63 25.67 13.72
C HIS A 3 21.16 24.24 13.90
N CYS A 4 20.49 23.50 14.77
CA CYS A 4 20.72 22.09 15.06
C CYS A 4 20.23 21.21 13.91
N SER A 5 20.87 20.05 13.79
CA SER A 5 20.26 18.74 13.64
C SER A 5 18.96 18.67 12.81
N VAL A 6 19.07 18.24 11.56
CA VAL A 6 17.95 17.57 10.90
C VAL A 6 18.35 16.13 10.66
N LEU A 7 17.82 15.31 11.57
CA LEU A 7 17.51 13.89 11.53
C LEU A 7 18.46 12.98 10.75
N ALA A 8 19.19 12.17 11.51
CA ALA A 8 19.42 10.78 11.14
C ALA A 8 18.05 10.14 10.90
N ALA A 9 17.73 9.86 9.64
CA ALA A 9 16.70 8.90 9.27
C ALA A 9 17.25 7.51 9.58
N ASP A 10 17.20 7.19 10.87
CA ASP A 10 17.52 5.88 11.39
C ASP A 10 16.33 4.95 11.13
N THR A 11 16.67 3.68 10.93
CA THR A 11 15.78 2.52 10.91
C THR A 11 14.83 2.35 9.74
N LEU A 12 14.56 1.18 9.18
CA LEU A 12 15.20 -0.13 9.10
C LEU A 12 14.22 -0.91 8.19
N GLN A 13 14.75 -1.76 7.31
CA GLN A 13 14.20 -3.10 7.09
C GLN A 13 12.72 -3.21 6.64
N SER A 14 12.48 -3.23 5.33
CA SER A 14 11.52 -4.15 4.69
C SER A 14 11.72 -4.21 3.18
N ALA A 15 12.96 -4.46 2.76
CA ALA A 15 13.30 -4.79 1.38
C ALA A 15 13.18 -6.30 1.10
N ILE A 16 12.19 -6.98 1.70
CA ILE A 16 11.89 -8.37 1.39
C ILE A 16 10.38 -8.54 1.40
N SER A 17 9.74 -8.14 0.30
CA SER A 17 8.41 -8.67 -0.01
C SER A 17 8.65 -10.12 -0.46
N ASN A 18 8.59 -11.06 0.48
CA ASN A 18 8.63 -12.49 0.20
C ASN A 18 7.55 -12.80 -0.84
N TYR A 19 7.96 -12.99 -2.10
CA TYR A 19 7.16 -13.56 -3.17
C TYR A 19 7.20 -15.10 -3.11
N GLU A 20 7.21 -15.66 -1.90
CA GLU A 20 7.35 -17.10 -1.66
C GLU A 20 6.20 -17.60 -0.79
N ILE A 21 4.99 -17.57 -1.32
CA ILE A 21 3.93 -18.52 -0.91
C ILE A 21 3.69 -19.48 -2.07
N ALA A 22 4.78 -20.13 -2.46
CA ALA A 22 4.72 -21.40 -3.16
C ALA A 22 4.48 -22.51 -2.13
N HIS A 23 3.36 -22.47 -1.39
CA HIS A 23 2.94 -23.59 -0.56
C HIS A 23 1.43 -23.76 -0.71
N GLY A 24 1.08 -24.65 -1.64
CA GLY A 24 -0.29 -25.08 -1.82
C GLY A 24 -0.79 -25.78 -0.56
N LEU A 25 -1.98 -25.36 -0.12
CA LEU A 25 -3.12 -26.21 0.16
C LEU A 25 -4.34 -25.26 0.20
N LYS A 26 -5.30 -25.50 -0.71
CA LYS A 26 -6.53 -24.72 -0.83
C LYS A 26 -7.34 -24.77 0.47
N GLU A 27 -7.60 -23.62 1.05
CA GLU A 27 -8.90 -23.25 1.60
C GLU A 27 -9.26 -21.85 1.04
N VAL A 28 -10.56 -21.54 0.97
CA VAL A 28 -11.18 -20.35 0.32
C VAL A 28 -10.44 -19.05 0.72
N PRO A 29 -10.23 -18.05 -0.18
CA PRO A 29 -9.10 -17.14 -0.05
C PRO A 29 -9.24 -16.28 1.20
N ASP A 30 -8.48 -16.64 2.23
CA ASP A 30 -8.20 -15.75 3.35
C ASP A 30 -7.71 -14.44 2.75
N PHE A 31 -8.37 -13.34 3.12
CA PHE A 31 -7.94 -12.02 2.74
C PHE A 31 -6.46 -11.87 3.13
N SER A 32 -5.61 -11.66 2.13
CA SER A 32 -4.18 -11.69 2.32
C SER A 32 -3.53 -10.50 1.62
N LYS A 33 -2.23 -10.35 1.82
CA LYS A 33 -1.44 -9.35 1.10
C LYS A 33 -1.56 -9.48 -0.42
N GLU A 34 -1.73 -10.70 -0.95
CA GLU A 34 -1.94 -10.93 -2.38
C GLU A 34 -3.28 -10.35 -2.84
N THR A 35 -4.35 -10.58 -2.07
CA THR A 35 -5.68 -9.99 -2.32
C THR A 35 -5.62 -8.48 -2.36
N ILE A 36 -4.89 -7.84 -1.43
CA ILE A 36 -4.70 -6.39 -1.44
C ILE A 36 -4.00 -5.95 -2.72
N VAL A 37 -2.91 -6.61 -3.11
CA VAL A 37 -2.17 -6.28 -4.34
C VAL A 37 -3.06 -6.42 -5.58
N ASP A 38 -3.87 -7.47 -5.66
CA ASP A 38 -4.82 -7.69 -6.76
C ASP A 38 -5.91 -6.61 -6.82
N GLU A 39 -6.32 -6.06 -5.68
CA GLU A 39 -7.25 -4.93 -5.62
C GLU A 39 -6.58 -3.63 -6.02
N LEU A 40 -5.36 -3.36 -5.56
CA LEU A 40 -4.59 -2.19 -5.96
C LEU A 40 -4.30 -2.19 -7.48
N LYS A 41 -4.16 -3.36 -8.09
CA LYS A 41 -3.99 -3.50 -9.55
C LYS A 41 -5.22 -3.06 -10.36
N LYS A 42 -6.39 -2.94 -9.74
CA LYS A 42 -7.61 -2.45 -10.41
C LYS A 42 -7.69 -0.92 -10.42
N ILE A 43 -6.86 -0.26 -9.63
CA ILE A 43 -6.86 1.19 -9.46
C ILE A 43 -5.98 1.81 -10.53
N ILE A 44 -6.63 2.53 -11.45
CA ILE A 44 -5.99 3.11 -12.62
C ILE A 44 -5.55 4.53 -12.29
N TYR A 45 -4.28 4.83 -12.50
CA TYR A 45 -3.77 6.19 -12.38
C TYR A 45 -4.23 7.03 -13.59
N PRO A 46 -5.11 8.03 -13.42
CA PRO A 46 -5.82 8.66 -14.55
C PRO A 46 -4.91 9.39 -15.54
N GLN A 47 -3.78 9.91 -15.07
CA GLN A 47 -2.85 10.65 -15.93
C GLN A 47 -2.21 9.76 -17.02
N VAL A 48 -2.00 8.48 -16.73
CA VAL A 48 -1.30 7.54 -17.61
C VAL A 48 -2.25 6.47 -18.18
N GLY A 49 -3.35 6.19 -17.48
CA GLY A 49 -4.31 5.15 -17.87
C GLY A 49 -3.82 3.73 -17.58
N GLU A 50 -2.88 3.57 -16.66
CA GLU A 50 -2.27 2.30 -16.26
C GLU A 50 -2.42 2.13 -14.74
N ASP A 51 -2.39 0.89 -14.24
CA ASP A 51 -2.59 0.62 -12.82
C ASP A 51 -1.40 1.00 -11.92
N ILE A 52 -1.69 1.36 -10.67
CA ILE A 52 -0.70 1.85 -9.70
C ILE A 52 0.38 0.82 -9.31
N ILE A 53 0.11 -0.49 -9.51
CA ILE A 53 1.08 -1.58 -9.26
C ILE A 53 2.04 -1.68 -10.44
N THR A 54 1.54 -1.73 -11.67
CA THR A 54 2.34 -1.77 -12.91
C THR A 54 3.22 -0.53 -13.04
N LEU A 55 2.70 0.64 -12.64
CA LEU A 55 3.46 1.90 -12.57
C LEU A 55 4.49 1.96 -11.43
N LYS A 56 4.58 0.93 -10.58
CA LYS A 56 5.49 0.85 -9.43
C LYS A 56 5.34 2.04 -8.46
N MET A 57 4.13 2.56 -8.35
CA MET A 57 3.77 3.66 -7.45
C MET A 57 3.62 3.15 -6.03
N VAL A 58 3.08 1.96 -5.85
CA VAL A 58 3.04 1.28 -4.55
C VAL A 58 4.45 0.81 -4.18
N LYS A 59 4.97 1.29 -3.07
CA LYS A 59 6.31 0.94 -2.54
C LYS A 59 6.24 -0.18 -1.52
N TYR A 60 5.19 -0.20 -0.72
CA TYR A 60 5.00 -1.20 0.30
C TYR A 60 3.52 -1.49 0.49
N VAL A 61 3.23 -2.76 0.79
CA VAL A 61 1.92 -3.23 1.24
C VAL A 61 2.17 -4.11 2.45
N GLY A 62 1.54 -3.77 3.57
CA GLY A 62 1.51 -4.53 4.80
C GLY A 62 0.08 -4.87 5.16
N TYR A 63 -0.10 -6.05 5.75
CA TYR A 63 -1.36 -6.47 6.31
C TYR A 63 -1.10 -7.18 7.63
N ASP A 64 -1.78 -6.74 8.68
CA ASP A 64 -1.74 -7.38 9.98
C ASP A 64 -3.04 -8.18 10.17
N GLU A 65 -2.95 -9.50 10.04
CA GLU A 65 -4.09 -10.42 10.16
C GLU A 65 -4.75 -10.41 11.55
N ALA A 66 -3.99 -10.10 12.61
CA ALA A 66 -4.50 -10.11 13.98
C ALA A 66 -5.38 -8.89 14.28
N THR A 67 -5.06 -7.75 13.67
CA THR A 67 -5.76 -6.47 13.88
C THR A 67 -6.67 -6.08 12.72
N GLY A 68 -6.41 -6.60 11.52
CA GLY A 68 -7.04 -6.17 10.29
C GLY A 68 -6.51 -4.85 9.73
N GLU A 69 -5.34 -4.38 10.19
CA GLU A 69 -4.74 -3.13 9.72
C GLU A 69 -4.01 -3.33 8.38
N VAL A 70 -4.32 -2.47 7.40
CA VAL A 70 -3.66 -2.42 6.09
C VAL A 70 -2.78 -1.17 6.02
N LEU A 71 -1.50 -1.37 5.68
CA LEU A 71 -0.53 -0.29 5.49
C LEU A 71 -0.08 -0.24 4.03
N ILE A 72 -0.22 0.92 3.39
CA ILE A 72 0.17 1.11 1.99
C ILE A 72 1.04 2.34 1.88
N ASP A 73 2.24 2.18 1.32
CA ASP A 73 3.11 3.30 1.01
C ASP A 73 3.04 3.60 -0.49
N LEU A 74 2.60 4.81 -0.85
CA LEU A 74 2.49 5.26 -2.22
C LEU A 74 3.54 6.31 -2.53
N ASN A 75 4.22 6.15 -3.65
CA ASN A 75 5.12 7.16 -4.20
C ASN A 75 4.37 8.16 -5.06
N LEU A 76 3.53 8.95 -4.40
CA LEU A 76 2.75 10.05 -4.98
C LEU A 76 3.13 11.34 -4.27
N MET A 77 3.69 12.29 -5.04
CA MET A 77 4.11 13.58 -4.51
C MET A 77 2.90 14.40 -4.03
N SER A 78 3.11 15.30 -3.06
CA SER A 78 2.04 16.13 -2.49
C SER A 78 1.38 17.09 -3.48
N PHE A 79 2.07 17.42 -4.59
CA PHE A 79 1.53 18.25 -5.66
C PHE A 79 0.80 17.46 -6.76
N ASP A 80 0.72 16.13 -6.65
CA ASP A 80 -0.02 15.32 -7.61
C ASP A 80 -1.52 15.49 -7.39
N GLN A 81 -2.22 16.01 -8.41
CA GLN A 81 -3.67 16.28 -8.34
C GLN A 81 -4.53 15.03 -8.16
N TYR A 82 -4.01 13.84 -8.50
CA TYR A 82 -4.72 12.57 -8.40
C TYR A 82 -4.41 11.83 -7.10
N ARG A 83 -3.54 12.39 -6.24
CA ARG A 83 -3.12 11.75 -4.98
C ARG A 83 -4.30 11.36 -4.10
N ASP A 84 -5.22 12.30 -3.87
CA ASP A 84 -6.39 12.05 -3.03
C ASP A 84 -7.37 11.09 -3.72
N ASN A 85 -7.56 11.22 -5.04
CA ASN A 85 -8.42 10.32 -5.80
C ASN A 85 -7.95 8.86 -5.69
N VAL A 86 -6.66 8.61 -5.91
CA VAL A 86 -6.07 7.26 -5.77
C VAL A 86 -6.21 6.76 -4.33
N ALA A 87 -6.01 7.63 -3.34
CA ALA A 87 -6.15 7.25 -1.93
C ALA A 87 -7.59 6.84 -1.56
N GLU A 88 -8.59 7.56 -2.06
CA GLU A 88 -9.99 7.22 -1.85
C GLU A 88 -10.35 5.92 -2.58
N GLU A 89 -9.94 5.73 -3.84
CA GLU A 89 -10.17 4.47 -4.56
C GLU A 89 -9.58 3.27 -3.82
N ILE A 90 -8.37 3.41 -3.26
CA ILE A 90 -7.77 2.36 -2.44
C ILE A 90 -8.65 2.01 -1.24
N ARG A 91 -9.18 3.03 -0.55
CA ARG A 91 -10.06 2.81 0.60
C ARG A 91 -11.34 2.11 0.19
N GLU A 92 -12.00 2.58 -0.86
CA GLU A 92 -13.24 1.97 -1.37
C GLU A 92 -13.04 0.50 -1.77
N HIS A 93 -11.92 0.21 -2.44
CA HIS A 93 -11.59 -1.15 -2.87
C HIS A 93 -11.32 -2.11 -1.71
N LEU A 94 -10.75 -1.62 -0.60
CA LEU A 94 -10.36 -2.44 0.54
C LEU A 94 -11.41 -2.48 1.66
N GLU A 95 -12.22 -1.43 1.81
CA GLU A 95 -13.33 -1.33 2.77
C GLU A 95 -14.37 -2.44 2.59
N LYS A 96 -14.54 -2.94 1.35
CA LYS A 96 -15.49 -4.01 1.06
C LYS A 96 -15.16 -5.34 1.76
N TYR A 97 -13.94 -5.50 2.26
CA TYR A 97 -13.50 -6.71 2.94
C TYR A 97 -13.71 -6.57 4.45
N PRO A 98 -14.50 -7.46 5.08
CA PRO A 98 -14.73 -7.41 6.52
C PRO A 98 -13.46 -7.63 7.35
N GLU A 99 -12.42 -8.22 6.77
CA GLU A 99 -11.10 -8.45 7.37
C GLU A 99 -10.28 -7.16 7.50
N VAL A 100 -10.61 -6.12 6.73
CA VAL A 100 -9.98 -4.81 6.80
C VAL A 100 -10.69 -3.96 7.85
N LYS A 101 -9.95 -3.57 8.90
CA LYS A 101 -10.45 -2.76 10.02
C LYS A 101 -9.95 -1.32 9.97
N ASP A 102 -8.73 -1.12 9.48
CA ASP A 102 -8.12 0.19 9.34
C ASP A 102 -7.23 0.22 8.11
N ILE A 103 -7.19 1.36 7.42
CA ILE A 103 -6.40 1.55 6.20
C ILE A 103 -5.53 2.80 6.36
N LYS A 104 -4.22 2.58 6.46
CA LYS A 104 -3.22 3.64 6.54
C LYS A 104 -2.50 3.77 5.21
N ILE A 105 -2.62 4.94 4.60
CA ILE A 105 -1.95 5.27 3.35
C ILE A 105 -0.90 6.34 3.64
N ASN A 106 0.36 5.98 3.46
CA ASN A 106 1.48 6.91 3.58
C ASN A 106 1.92 7.40 2.21
N PHE A 107 2.46 8.61 2.21
CA PHE A 107 3.00 9.25 1.04
C PHE A 107 4.36 9.87 1.38
N PRO A 108 5.24 10.07 0.38
CA PRO A 108 6.43 10.87 0.58
C PRO A 108 6.06 12.28 1.03
N SER A 109 6.83 12.77 1.99
CA SER A 109 6.81 14.12 2.54
C SER A 109 7.13 15.18 1.49
#